data_AF-A0A834BI15-F1
#
_entry.id   AF-A0A834BI15-F1
#
_cell.length_a   1.000
_cell.length_b   1.000
_cell.length_c   1.000
_cell.angle_alpha   90.00
_cell.angle_beta   90.00
_cell.angle_gamma   90.00
#
_symmetry.space_group_name_H-M   'P 1'
#
loop_
_entity.id
_entity.type
_entity.pdbx_description
1 polymer ?
#
loop_
_entity_poly.entity_id
_entity_poly.type
_entity_poly.pdbx_seq_one_letter_code
_entity_poly.pdbx_strand_id
1 'polypeptide(L)'
;MKENFPNLAKERAFQEVQETQRVLKKLDPRKHTPRHIIITLPKMKDKERILKAAREKETVTYKRVPIKPSADFSKETLQVRRGWKEVCKVIEGKDLYPRLLYPAKLSFRTERQIKCFPDKVKLKRFIITKPLVCEMLKGLT
;
A
#
# COMPACT_ATOMS: atom_id res chain seq x y z
N MET A 1 4.67 12.57 14.76
CA MET A 1 3.55 11.82 15.37
C MET A 1 2.50 12.76 15.96
N LYS A 2 2.82 13.58 16.99
CA LYS A 2 1.84 14.46 17.66
C LYS A 2 1.03 15.39 16.74
N GLU A 3 1.68 16.03 15.76
CA GLU A 3 1.01 16.92 14.78
C GLU A 3 -0.11 16.20 14.01
N ASN A 4 0.09 14.92 13.66
CA ASN A 4 -0.84 14.22 12.77
C ASN A 4 -1.70 13.16 13.42
N PHE A 5 -1.14 12.46 14.40
CA PHE A 5 -1.69 11.25 14.99
C PHE A 5 -1.58 11.36 16.53
N PRO A 6 -2.33 12.27 17.16
CA PRO A 6 -2.24 12.49 18.61
C PRO A 6 -2.58 11.23 19.41
N ASN A 7 -3.51 10.39 18.91
CA ASN A 7 -3.87 9.12 19.54
C ASN A 7 -2.72 8.11 19.49
N LEU A 8 -2.07 7.97 18.33
CA LEU A 8 -0.88 7.12 18.20
C LEU A 8 0.30 7.63 19.04
N ALA A 9 0.41 8.95 19.21
CA ALA A 9 1.47 9.55 20.00
C ALA A 9 1.31 9.37 21.52
N LYS A 10 0.09 9.08 22.00
CA LYS A 10 -0.18 8.80 23.43
C LYS A 10 0.14 7.36 23.81
N GLU A 11 0.12 6.45 22.84
CA GLU A 11 0.49 5.07 23.08
C GLU A 11 2.01 4.92 23.22
N ARG A 12 2.49 4.33 24.33
CA ARG A 12 3.91 3.93 24.50
C ARG A 12 4.36 2.84 23.50
N ALA A 13 3.50 2.43 22.58
CA ALA A 13 3.70 1.27 21.71
C ALA A 13 4.70 1.52 20.56
N PHE A 14 4.89 2.78 20.15
CA PHE A 14 5.86 3.11 19.10
C PHE A 14 7.25 3.25 19.71
N GLN A 15 8.05 2.18 19.61
CA GLN A 15 9.45 2.18 19.99
C GLN A 15 10.27 3.16 19.13
N GLU A 16 11.42 3.56 19.65
CA GLU A 16 12.37 4.43 18.97
C GLU A 16 12.71 3.89 17.57
N VAL A 17 12.84 4.83 16.63
CA VAL A 17 13.23 4.54 15.26
C VAL A 17 14.62 3.91 15.29
N GLN A 18 14.78 2.75 14.64
CA GLN A 18 16.07 2.05 14.63
C GLN A 18 17.10 2.81 13.81
N GLU A 19 16.71 3.28 12.62
CA GLU A 19 17.60 4.02 11.73
C GLU A 19 16.80 5.00 10.88
N THR A 20 17.41 6.13 10.53
CA THR A 20 16.87 7.06 9.53
C THR A 20 17.97 7.50 8.59
N GLN A 21 17.73 7.37 7.28
CA GLN A 21 18.68 7.76 6.26
C GLN A 21 18.00 8.37 5.04
N ARG A 22 18.71 9.20 4.28
CA ARG A 22 18.22 9.70 2.98
C ARG A 22 18.61 8.75 1.85
N VAL A 23 17.71 8.56 0.89
CA VAL A 23 17.96 7.75 -0.31
C VAL A 23 19.08 8.37 -1.14
N LEU A 24 20.08 7.56 -1.51
CA LEU A 24 21.31 7.91 -2.23
C LEU A 24 22.23 8.86 -1.45
N LYS A 25 23.51 8.48 -1.28
CA LYS A 25 24.53 9.36 -0.68
C LYS A 25 24.85 10.58 -1.55
N LYS A 26 24.85 10.40 -2.88
CA LYS A 26 25.16 11.47 -3.87
C LYS A 26 23.89 12.20 -4.30
N LEU A 27 23.95 13.54 -4.35
CA LEU A 27 22.88 14.39 -4.86
C LEU A 27 22.92 14.37 -6.40
N ASP A 28 21.76 14.16 -7.03
CA ASP A 28 21.60 14.34 -8.47
C ASP A 28 21.30 15.83 -8.74
N PRO A 29 22.21 16.60 -9.36
CA PRO A 29 22.02 18.03 -9.57
C PRO A 29 20.83 18.36 -10.50
N ARG A 30 20.33 17.38 -11.27
CA ARG A 30 19.16 17.56 -12.16
C ARG A 30 17.82 17.45 -11.43
N LYS A 31 17.81 16.97 -10.18
CA LYS A 31 16.58 16.78 -9.38
C LYS A 31 16.42 17.88 -8.36
N HIS A 32 15.43 18.75 -8.60
CA HIS A 32 15.03 19.81 -7.67
C HIS A 32 14.08 19.31 -6.56
N THR A 33 13.58 18.07 -6.64
CA THR A 33 12.70 17.51 -5.60
C THR A 33 13.51 17.02 -4.39
N PRO A 34 12.98 17.19 -3.15
CA PRO A 34 13.63 16.64 -1.97
C PRO A 34 13.82 15.13 -2.06
N ARG A 35 14.96 14.63 -1.57
CA ARG A 35 15.23 13.18 -1.50
C ARG A 35 14.27 12.49 -0.53
N HIS A 36 13.86 11.28 -0.89
CA HIS A 36 13.11 10.41 0.01
C HIS A 36 13.93 10.08 1.27
N ILE A 37 13.23 9.97 2.41
CA ILE A 37 13.79 9.54 3.69
C ILE A 37 13.32 8.12 3.94
N ILE A 38 14.25 7.20 4.18
CA ILE A 38 13.97 5.83 4.62
C ILE A 38 14.06 5.81 6.13
N ILE A 39 13.01 5.30 6.76
CA ILE A 39 12.91 5.13 8.20
C ILE A 39 12.79 3.62 8.46
N THR A 40 13.77 3.07 9.17
CA THR A 40 13.78 1.67 9.59
C THR A 40 13.13 1.59 10.96
N LEU A 41 12.02 0.85 11.05
CA LEU A 41 11.31 0.61 12.30
C LEU A 41 11.64 -0.80 12.82
N PRO A 42 11.86 -0.98 14.13
CA PRO A 42 12.21 -2.28 14.69
C PRO A 42 11.05 -3.29 14.62
N LYS A 43 9.80 -2.80 14.66
CA LYS A 43 8.58 -3.62 14.64
C LYS A 43 7.79 -3.42 13.36
N MET A 44 7.51 -4.52 12.66
CA MET A 44 6.64 -4.51 11.47
C MET A 44 5.22 -4.02 11.80
N LYS A 45 4.68 -4.40 12.97
CA LYS A 45 3.35 -3.98 13.42
C LYS A 45 3.23 -2.45 13.45
N ASP A 46 4.26 -1.76 13.91
CA ASP A 46 4.26 -0.30 14.00
C ASP A 46 4.27 0.35 12.61
N LYS A 47 5.05 -0.21 11.67
CA LYS A 47 5.05 0.20 10.26
C LYS A 47 3.65 0.10 9.65
N GLU A 48 2.95 -1.02 9.85
CA GLU A 48 1.60 -1.22 9.32
C GLU A 48 0.59 -0.25 9.93
N ARG A 49 0.65 -0.01 11.25
CA ARG A 49 -0.22 0.92 11.95
C ARG A 49 -0.04 2.36 11.48
N ILE A 50 1.21 2.82 11.33
CA ILE A 50 1.51 4.18 10.84
C ILE A 50 0.99 4.36 9.41
N LEU A 51 1.24 3.39 8.53
CA LEU A 51 0.77 3.45 7.15
C LEU A 51 -0.76 3.38 7.03
N LYS A 52 -1.41 2.62 7.92
CA LYS A 52 -2.88 2.58 8.00
C LYS A 52 -3.44 3.94 8.42
N ALA A 53 -2.94 4.50 9.52
CA ALA A 53 -3.38 5.81 10.02
C ALA A 53 -3.12 6.93 9.00
N ALA A 54 -2.00 6.88 8.28
CA ALA A 54 -1.71 7.84 7.23
C ALA A 54 -2.69 7.76 6.04
N ARG A 55 -3.17 6.57 5.69
CA ARG A 55 -4.19 6.39 4.65
C ARG A 55 -5.56 6.90 5.11
N GLU A 56 -5.95 6.57 6.33
CA GLU A 56 -7.23 6.99 6.92
C GLU A 56 -7.31 8.50 7.09
N LYS A 57 -6.19 9.17 7.37
CA LYS A 57 -6.13 10.63 7.48
C LYS A 57 -6.12 11.34 6.12
N GLU A 58 -5.74 10.64 5.05
CA GLU A 58 -5.52 11.13 3.68
C GLU A 58 -4.42 12.19 3.52
N THR A 59 -4.38 13.21 4.37
CA THR A 59 -3.39 14.29 4.38
C THR A 59 -2.55 14.24 5.65
N VAL A 60 -1.25 14.00 5.48
CA VAL A 60 -0.25 14.06 6.55
C VAL A 60 0.62 15.29 6.31
N THR A 61 0.78 16.15 7.30
CA THR A 61 1.60 17.37 7.18
C THR A 61 2.86 17.29 8.05
N TYR A 62 3.90 18.01 7.69
CA TYR A 62 5.03 18.28 8.58
C TYR A 62 5.34 19.75 8.48
N LYS A 63 5.25 20.48 9.61
CA LYS A 63 5.42 21.94 9.61
C LYS A 63 4.52 22.62 8.57
N ARG A 64 3.25 22.20 8.48
CA ARG A 64 2.26 22.66 7.48
C ARG A 64 2.55 22.28 6.02
N VAL A 65 3.60 21.51 5.73
CA VAL A 65 3.89 21.01 4.37
C VAL A 65 3.33 19.60 4.21
N PRO A 66 2.54 19.29 3.17
CA PRO A 66 2.02 17.94 2.96
C PRO A 66 3.15 16.96 2.65
N ILE A 67 3.10 15.79 3.28
CA ILE A 67 4.05 14.69 3.09
C ILE A 67 3.29 13.39 2.81
N LYS A 68 3.94 12.50 2.05
CA LYS A 68 3.35 11.20 1.68
C LYS A 68 4.18 10.05 2.24
N PRO A 69 3.80 9.49 3.40
CA PRO A 69 4.40 8.26 3.88
C PRO A 69 3.93 7.08 3.01
N SER A 70 4.87 6.23 2.59
CA SER A 70 4.61 5.00 1.83
C SER A 70 5.53 3.88 2.29
N ALA A 71 5.10 2.64 2.09
CA ALA A 71 5.99 1.49 2.30
C ALA A 71 7.07 1.45 1.22
N ASP A 72 8.30 1.20 1.63
CA ASP A 72 9.39 0.84 0.72
C ASP A 72 9.27 -0.64 0.30
N PHE A 73 9.51 -0.91 -0.97
CA PHE A 73 9.35 -2.22 -1.61
C PHE A 73 10.48 -2.45 -2.61
N SER A 74 10.87 -3.72 -2.80
CA SER A 74 11.81 -4.11 -3.86
C SER A 74 11.25 -3.77 -5.25
N LYS A 75 12.15 -3.65 -6.24
CA LYS A 75 11.77 -3.37 -7.64
C LYS A 75 10.79 -4.42 -8.18
N GLU A 76 11.05 -5.70 -7.90
CA GLU A 76 10.19 -6.82 -8.29
C GLU A 76 8.78 -6.69 -7.69
N THR A 77 8.71 -6.41 -6.39
CA THR A 77 7.43 -6.22 -5.69
C THR A 77 6.66 -5.03 -6.26
N LEU A 78 7.35 -3.92 -6.54
CA LEU A 78 6.75 -2.73 -7.16
C LEU A 78 6.18 -3.04 -8.54
N GLN A 79 6.87 -3.86 -9.34
CA GLN A 79 6.39 -4.25 -10.68
C GLN A 79 5.09 -5.06 -10.58
N VAL A 80 5.02 -6.05 -9.69
CA VAL A 80 3.80 -6.83 -9.46
C VAL A 80 2.66 -5.93 -8.96
N ARG A 81 2.95 -5.02 -8.02
CA ARG A 81 1.96 -4.04 -7.52
C ARG A 81 1.44 -3.12 -8.61
N ARG A 82 2.30 -2.66 -9.53
CA ARG A 82 1.87 -1.88 -10.71
C ARG A 82 0.94 -2.70 -11.59
N GLY A 83 1.25 -3.98 -11.81
CA GLY A 83 0.39 -4.86 -12.58
C GLY A 83 -1.01 -5.05 -11.97
N TRP A 84 -1.16 -4.89 -10.65
CA TRP A 84 -2.49 -4.91 -10.01
C TRP A 84 -3.29 -3.63 -10.18
N LYS A 85 -2.68 -2.53 -10.64
CA LYS A 85 -3.32 -1.21 -10.70
C LYS A 85 -4.54 -1.20 -11.62
N GLU A 86 -4.41 -1.76 -12.82
CA GLU A 86 -5.52 -1.85 -13.78
C GLU A 86 -6.62 -2.76 -13.25
N VAL A 87 -6.23 -3.86 -12.60
CA VAL A 87 -7.15 -4.83 -12.01
C VAL A 87 -7.96 -4.21 -10.87
N CYS A 88 -7.31 -3.44 -9.99
CA CYS A 88 -8.00 -2.74 -8.91
C CYS A 88 -9.05 -1.77 -9.45
N LYS A 89 -8.74 -1.00 -10.51
CA LYS A 89 -9.71 -0.08 -11.12
C LYS A 89 -10.97 -0.79 -11.62
N VAL A 90 -10.82 -1.94 -12.26
CA VAL A 90 -11.97 -2.74 -12.75
C VAL A 90 -12.80 -3.25 -11.57
N ILE A 91 -12.16 -3.75 -10.51
CA ILE A 91 -12.83 -4.27 -9.32
C ILE A 91 -13.50 -3.14 -8.51
N GLU A 92 -12.89 -1.96 -8.43
CA GLU A 92 -13.46 -0.74 -7.83
C GLU A 92 -14.72 -0.30 -8.57
N GLY A 93 -14.71 -0.31 -9.92
CA GLY A 93 -15.89 0.01 -10.73
C GLY A 93 -17.05 -1.00 -10.63
N LYS A 94 -16.87 -2.08 -9.87
CA LYS A 94 -17.89 -3.11 -9.60
C LYS A 94 -18.27 -3.20 -8.13
N ASP A 95 -17.89 -2.19 -7.33
CA ASP A 95 -18.18 -2.09 -5.89
C ASP A 95 -17.59 -3.22 -5.04
N LEU A 96 -16.49 -3.83 -5.49
CA LEU A 96 -15.86 -4.99 -4.83
C LEU A 96 -14.70 -4.62 -3.87
N TYR A 97 -14.49 -3.32 -3.59
CA TYR A 97 -13.53 -2.78 -2.60
C TYR A 97 -12.19 -3.56 -2.51
N PRO A 98 -11.34 -3.53 -3.55
CA PRO A 98 -10.09 -4.27 -3.55
C PRO A 98 -9.12 -3.74 -2.50
N ARG A 99 -8.31 -4.65 -1.95
CA ARG A 99 -7.25 -4.36 -1.00
C ARG A 99 -5.96 -5.03 -1.45
N LEU A 100 -4.90 -4.22 -1.58
CA LEU A 100 -3.56 -4.70 -1.92
C LEU A 100 -2.76 -4.98 -0.64
N LEU A 101 -2.64 -6.26 -0.30
CA LEU A 101 -1.96 -6.75 0.88
C LEU A 101 -0.45 -6.88 0.65
N TYR A 102 0.29 -6.91 1.76
CA TYR A 102 1.74 -7.13 1.73
C TYR A 102 2.06 -8.59 1.30
N PRO A 103 3.14 -8.81 0.51
CA PRO A 103 3.93 -7.81 -0.18
C PRO A 103 3.24 -7.29 -1.45
N ALA A 104 2.57 -8.14 -2.24
CA ALA A 104 1.86 -7.73 -3.47
C ALA A 104 0.68 -8.67 -3.80
N LYS A 105 -0.18 -8.96 -2.82
CA LYS A 105 -1.34 -9.84 -2.99
C LYS A 105 -2.61 -9.01 -3.15
N LEU A 106 -3.41 -9.28 -4.18
CA LEU A 106 -4.71 -8.66 -4.36
C LEU A 106 -5.74 -9.41 -3.51
N SER A 107 -6.61 -8.69 -2.80
CA SER A 107 -7.75 -9.29 -2.11
C SER A 107 -9.01 -8.48 -2.37
N PHE A 108 -10.15 -9.15 -2.46
CA PHE A 108 -11.46 -8.49 -2.53
C PHE A 108 -12.53 -9.43 -2.00
N ARG A 109 -13.68 -8.86 -1.64
CA ARG A 109 -14.82 -9.61 -1.11
C ARG A 109 -15.67 -10.12 -2.27
N THR A 110 -15.87 -11.41 -2.36
CA THR A 110 -16.84 -12.05 -3.27
C THR A 110 -18.04 -12.55 -2.47
N GLU A 111 -18.89 -13.43 -3.01
CA GLU A 111 -20.05 -14.16 -2.44
C GLU A 111 -19.86 -14.63 -0.97
N ARG A 112 -19.76 -13.69 -0.01
CA ARG A 112 -19.53 -13.87 1.44
C ARG A 112 -18.12 -14.26 1.91
N GLN A 113 -17.11 -14.31 1.04
CA GLN A 113 -15.73 -14.60 1.45
C GLN A 113 -14.73 -13.59 0.89
N ILE A 114 -13.70 -13.26 1.68
CA ILE A 114 -12.53 -12.52 1.19
C ILE A 114 -11.61 -13.52 0.51
N LYS A 115 -11.33 -13.31 -0.78
CA LYS A 115 -10.36 -14.11 -1.52
C LYS A 115 -9.07 -13.31 -1.71
N CYS A 116 -7.95 -14.01 -1.66
CA CYS A 116 -6.61 -13.44 -1.77
C CYS A 116 -5.85 -14.12 -2.91
N PHE A 117 -5.32 -13.33 -3.83
CA PHE A 117 -4.62 -13.76 -5.04
C PHE A 117 -3.18 -13.24 -5.01
N PRO A 118 -2.18 -14.13 -4.99
CA PRO A 118 -0.78 -13.71 -5.00
C PRO A 118 -0.30 -13.31 -6.39
N ASP A 119 -0.92 -13.83 -7.45
CA ASP A 119 -0.53 -13.62 -8.84
C ASP A 119 -1.77 -13.50 -9.74
N LYS A 120 -1.56 -12.92 -10.94
CA LYS A 120 -2.62 -12.75 -11.94
C LYS A 120 -3.13 -14.08 -12.50
N VAL A 121 -2.30 -15.12 -12.52
CA VAL A 121 -2.64 -16.43 -13.11
C VAL A 121 -3.73 -17.12 -12.28
N LYS A 122 -3.59 -17.11 -10.96
CA LYS A 122 -4.59 -17.63 -10.01
C LYS A 122 -5.87 -16.81 -10.03
N LEU A 123 -5.77 -15.49 -10.21
CA LEU A 123 -6.96 -14.67 -10.42
C LEU A 123 -7.69 -15.09 -11.71
N LYS A 124 -6.97 -15.23 -12.84
CA LYS A 124 -7.56 -15.68 -14.11
C LYS A 124 -8.22 -17.05 -13.99
N ARG A 125 -7.54 -18.02 -13.36
CA ARG A 125 -8.13 -19.35 -13.09
C ARG A 125 -9.41 -19.25 -12.26
N PHE A 126 -9.41 -18.43 -11.22
CA PHE A 126 -10.59 -18.23 -10.38
C PHE A 126 -11.76 -17.61 -11.15
N ILE A 127 -11.48 -16.63 -12.01
CA ILE A 127 -12.49 -15.99 -12.88
C ILE A 127 -13.10 -17.03 -13.84
N ILE A 128 -12.26 -17.88 -14.46
CA ILE A 128 -12.72 -18.93 -15.39
C ILE A 128 -13.59 -19.97 -14.68
N THR A 129 -13.20 -20.41 -13.48
CA THR A 129 -13.96 -21.43 -12.72
C THR A 129 -15.29 -20.92 -12.19
N LYS A 130 -15.46 -19.59 -12.04
CA LYS A 130 -16.68 -18.99 -11.48
C LYS A 130 -17.38 -18.09 -12.51
N PRO A 131 -18.41 -18.57 -13.22
CA PRO A 131 -19.09 -17.79 -14.25
C PRO A 131 -19.67 -16.48 -13.72
N LEU A 132 -20.24 -16.47 -12.51
CA LEU A 132 -20.80 -15.26 -11.90
C LEU A 132 -19.73 -14.17 -11.67
N VAL A 133 -18.52 -14.56 -11.24
CA VAL A 133 -17.39 -13.65 -11.07
C VAL A 133 -16.85 -13.18 -12.43
N CYS A 134 -16.84 -14.06 -13.43
CA CYS A 134 -16.49 -13.71 -14.80
C CYS A 134 -17.40 -12.62 -15.36
N GLU A 135 -18.71 -12.72 -15.14
CA GLU A 135 -19.63 -11.69 -15.57
C GLU A 135 -19.44 -10.35 -14.86
N MET A 136 -19.18 -10.39 -13.55
CA MET A 136 -18.89 -9.19 -12.78
C MET A 136 -17.59 -8.50 -13.23
N LEU A 137 -16.58 -9.28 -13.64
CA LEU A 137 -15.25 -8.79 -14.00
C LEU A 137 -15.00 -8.72 -15.52
N LYS A 138 -16.06 -8.58 -16.32
CA LYS A 138 -15.97 -8.31 -17.76
C LYS A 138 -15.11 -7.06 -18.00
N GLY A 139 -13.95 -7.23 -18.65
CA GLY A 139 -12.90 -6.21 -18.84
C GLY A 139 -11.50 -6.61 -18.37
N LEU A 140 -11.36 -7.77 -17.71
CA LEU A 140 -10.06 -8.32 -17.26
C LEU A 140 -9.47 -9.43 -18.15
N THR A 141 -10.27 -9.95 -19.09
CA THR A 141 -9.89 -10.93 -20.12
C THR A 141 -9.09 -10.30 -21.24
#